data_AF-A0A1M7YUP4-F1
#
_entry.id   AF-A0A1M7YUP4-F1
#
_cell.length_a   1.000
_cell.length_b   1.000
_cell.length_c   1.000
_cell.angle_alpha   90.00
_cell.angle_beta   90.00
_cell.angle_gamma   90.00
#
_symmetry.space_group_name_H-M   'P 1'
#
loop_
_entity.id
_entity.type
_entity.pdbx_description
1 polymer ?
#
loop_
_entity_poly.entity_id
_entity_poly.type
_entity_poly.pdbx_seq_one_letter_code
_entity_poly.pdbx_strand_id
1 'polypeptide(L)'
;MKLKIIKHTADSILYESDKGVRLHAPADDLLKKNVLLMFDSKDRALIRELSNGYISQKDEYDFFWIGGLFAFYLVFLLLAIPMSPNTVHLFHTAQPAGILIFPLTFIILDSVNEIFQYRYARQLTCMAAVVMVIASALVYLTLNVFTLSDAYLTVFGKLPKLYLINALCLLLADQTNNLIFRSLRYRLARCPLWLRCIVSTSCGQITYTIVWISLFFGTSVSTGLITRIIDNYGFKIVYAACLIPVTYAIVAVYRSRKPELREVTS
;
A
#
# COMPACT_ATOMS: atom_id res chain seq x y z
N MET A 1 -16.58 -16.38 -30.41
CA MET A 1 -16.97 -15.02 -30.82
C MET A 1 -15.80 -14.13 -30.48
N LYS A 2 -15.06 -13.65 -31.47
CA LYS A 2 -14.00 -12.67 -31.28
C LYS A 2 -14.58 -11.26 -31.44
N LEU A 3 -14.00 -10.35 -30.70
CA LEU A 3 -14.33 -8.93 -30.69
C LEU A 3 -13.09 -8.16 -31.12
N LYS A 4 -13.29 -7.14 -31.97
CA LYS A 4 -12.22 -6.29 -32.48
C LYS A 4 -12.55 -4.84 -32.21
N ILE A 5 -11.58 -4.08 -31.73
CA ILE A 5 -11.74 -2.63 -31.53
C ILE A 5 -11.72 -1.94 -32.90
N ILE A 6 -12.76 -1.17 -33.21
CA ILE A 6 -12.84 -0.33 -34.42
C ILE A 6 -12.30 1.06 -34.11
N LYS A 7 -12.81 1.65 -33.03
CA LYS A 7 -12.52 3.03 -32.65
C LYS A 7 -12.57 3.14 -31.14
N HIS A 8 -11.75 4.01 -30.58
CA HIS A 8 -11.84 4.39 -29.18
C HIS A 8 -12.02 5.91 -29.12
N THR A 9 -12.91 6.35 -28.23
CA THR A 9 -12.99 7.73 -27.76
C THR A 9 -12.47 7.78 -26.33
N ALA A 10 -12.40 8.98 -25.75
CA ALA A 10 -12.03 9.12 -24.35
C ALA A 10 -12.93 8.26 -23.44
N ASP A 11 -14.24 8.22 -23.71
CA ASP A 11 -15.22 7.68 -22.76
C ASP A 11 -15.74 6.27 -23.13
N SER A 12 -15.48 5.81 -24.35
CA SER A 12 -16.03 4.54 -24.83
C SER A 12 -15.16 3.87 -25.89
N ILE A 13 -15.18 2.54 -25.89
CA ILE A 13 -14.57 1.71 -26.92
C ILE A 13 -15.70 1.21 -27.82
N LEU A 14 -15.62 1.53 -29.11
CA LEU A 14 -16.44 0.94 -30.15
C LEU A 14 -15.76 -0.34 -30.64
N TYR A 15 -16.41 -1.47 -30.42
CA TYR A 15 -15.92 -2.79 -30.82
C TYR A 15 -17.00 -3.56 -31.59
N GLU A 16 -16.54 -4.42 -32.49
CA GLU A 16 -17.40 -5.19 -33.38
C GLU A 16 -17.15 -6.67 -33.20
N SER A 17 -18.24 -7.44 -33.25
CA SER A 17 -18.18 -8.90 -33.29
C SER A 17 -17.93 -9.40 -34.70
N ASP A 18 -17.35 -10.60 -34.84
CA ASP A 18 -17.26 -11.35 -36.10
C ASP A 18 -18.58 -11.43 -36.91
N LYS A 19 -19.74 -11.25 -36.26
CA LYS A 19 -21.07 -11.21 -36.91
C LYS A 19 -21.49 -9.80 -37.40
N GLY A 20 -20.59 -8.82 -37.39
CA GLY A 20 -20.85 -7.44 -37.82
C GLY A 20 -21.67 -6.59 -36.84
N VAL A 21 -21.86 -7.08 -35.60
CA VAL A 21 -22.59 -6.32 -34.57
C VAL A 21 -21.63 -5.35 -33.89
N ARG A 22 -21.94 -4.06 -33.98
CA ARG A 22 -21.17 -2.97 -33.36
C ARG A 22 -21.76 -2.62 -32.00
N LEU A 23 -20.89 -2.60 -31.00
CA LEU A 23 -21.22 -2.30 -29.61
C LEU A 23 -20.29 -1.20 -29.11
N HIS A 24 -20.79 -0.40 -28.18
CA HIS A 24 -19.99 0.59 -27.47
C HIS A 24 -20.04 0.26 -25.98
N ALA A 25 -18.91 0.33 -25.30
CA ALA A 25 -18.85 0.22 -23.85
C ALA A 25 -17.62 0.97 -23.29
N PRO A 26 -17.69 1.48 -22.05
CA PRO A 26 -16.52 2.00 -21.36
C PRO A 26 -15.44 0.92 -21.19
N ALA A 27 -14.16 1.31 -21.24
CA ALA A 27 -13.04 0.37 -21.04
C ALA A 27 -13.14 -0.38 -19.70
N ASP A 28 -13.57 0.30 -18.64
CA ASP A 28 -13.78 -0.27 -17.31
C ASP A 28 -14.90 -1.31 -17.27
N ASP A 29 -15.96 -1.10 -18.03
CA ASP A 29 -17.09 -2.03 -18.08
C ASP A 29 -16.71 -3.32 -18.83
N LEU A 30 -15.88 -3.21 -19.87
CA LEU A 30 -15.28 -4.35 -20.56
C LEU A 30 -14.34 -5.17 -19.66
N LEU A 31 -13.62 -4.51 -18.74
CA LEU A 31 -12.85 -5.20 -17.70
C LEU A 31 -13.76 -5.92 -16.70
N LYS A 32 -14.79 -5.24 -16.18
CA LYS A 32 -15.73 -5.80 -15.17
C LYS A 32 -16.51 -7.00 -15.70
N LYS A 33 -16.98 -6.94 -16.95
CA LYS A 33 -17.76 -8.00 -17.60
C LYS A 33 -16.91 -9.19 -18.07
N ASN A 34 -15.60 -9.18 -17.81
CA ASN A 34 -14.66 -10.27 -18.11
C ASN A 34 -14.62 -10.65 -19.60
N VAL A 35 -14.96 -9.71 -20.49
CA VAL A 35 -15.07 -9.92 -21.94
C VAL A 35 -13.72 -9.80 -22.65
N LEU A 36 -12.66 -9.40 -21.93
CA LEU A 36 -11.30 -9.25 -22.42
C LEU A 36 -10.76 -10.47 -23.18
N LEU A 37 -11.14 -11.69 -22.79
CA LEU A 37 -10.70 -12.91 -23.45
C LEU A 37 -11.24 -13.06 -24.87
N MET A 38 -12.30 -12.31 -25.20
CA MET A 38 -12.86 -12.26 -26.55
C MET A 38 -12.09 -11.29 -27.46
N PHE A 39 -11.17 -10.47 -26.91
CA PHE A 39 -10.32 -9.55 -27.66
C PHE A 39 -8.92 -10.12 -27.90
N ASP A 40 -8.27 -9.70 -28.98
CA ASP A 40 -6.88 -10.07 -29.27
C ASP A 40 -5.90 -9.46 -28.25
N SER A 41 -4.68 -9.99 -28.19
CA SER A 41 -3.66 -9.60 -27.20
C SER A 41 -3.32 -8.10 -27.24
N LYS A 42 -3.30 -7.49 -28.44
CA LYS A 42 -3.09 -6.05 -28.63
C LYS A 42 -4.25 -5.23 -28.09
N ASP A 43 -5.48 -5.60 -28.43
CA ASP A 43 -6.70 -4.93 -27.98
C ASP A 43 -6.89 -5.07 -26.46
N ARG A 44 -6.51 -6.20 -25.87
CA ARG A 44 -6.47 -6.38 -24.41
C ARG A 44 -5.49 -5.43 -23.72
N ALA A 45 -4.32 -5.20 -24.32
CA ALA A 45 -3.36 -4.25 -23.79
C ALA A 45 -3.91 -2.83 -23.88
N LEU A 46 -4.54 -2.47 -25.01
CA LEU A 46 -5.18 -1.18 -25.21
C LEU A 46 -6.36 -0.95 -24.24
N ILE A 47 -7.24 -1.93 -24.02
CA ILE A 47 -8.35 -1.81 -23.05
C ILE A 47 -7.80 -1.62 -21.63
N ARG A 48 -6.73 -2.33 -21.28
CA ARG A 48 -6.06 -2.16 -19.98
C ARG A 48 -5.37 -0.80 -19.88
N GLU A 49 -4.80 -0.30 -20.96
CA GLU A 49 -4.16 1.02 -21.02
C GLU A 49 -5.20 2.14 -20.95
N LEU A 50 -6.30 2.03 -21.69
CA LEU A 50 -7.42 2.97 -21.67
C LEU A 50 -8.16 2.94 -20.32
N SER A 51 -8.31 1.78 -19.69
CA SER A 51 -8.85 1.68 -18.33
C SER A 51 -7.86 2.21 -17.27
N ASN A 52 -6.55 1.99 -17.44
CA ASN A 52 -5.55 2.59 -16.54
C ASN A 52 -5.34 4.10 -16.81
N GLY A 53 -5.67 4.57 -18.01
CA GLY A 53 -5.49 5.92 -18.52
C GLY A 53 -6.71 6.82 -18.29
N TYR A 54 -7.90 6.24 -18.17
CA TYR A 54 -9.07 6.93 -17.67
C TYR A 54 -9.01 6.96 -16.15
N ILE A 55 -8.21 7.91 -15.66
CA ILE A 55 -8.32 8.43 -14.31
C ILE A 55 -9.79 8.80 -14.15
N SER A 56 -10.57 8.01 -13.40
CA SER A 56 -11.82 8.49 -12.83
C SER A 56 -11.47 9.84 -12.22
N GLN A 57 -11.95 10.93 -12.84
CA GLN A 57 -11.55 12.29 -12.51
C GLN A 57 -11.69 12.42 -10.99
N LYS A 58 -10.54 12.51 -10.30
CA LYS A 58 -10.53 12.48 -8.85
C LYS A 58 -11.16 13.78 -8.39
N ASP A 59 -12.28 13.66 -7.70
CA ASP A 59 -12.99 14.80 -7.13
C ASP A 59 -12.32 15.23 -5.82
N GLU A 60 -12.78 16.37 -5.30
CA GLU A 60 -12.29 16.90 -4.02
C GLU A 60 -12.46 15.88 -2.88
N TYR A 61 -13.52 15.07 -2.93
CA TYR A 61 -13.77 13.99 -1.99
C TYR A 61 -12.66 12.94 -2.01
N ASP A 62 -12.24 12.49 -3.19
CA ASP A 62 -11.14 11.55 -3.34
C ASP A 62 -9.82 12.12 -2.79
N PHE A 63 -9.53 13.39 -3.06
CA PHE A 63 -8.33 14.05 -2.51
C PHE A 63 -8.37 14.17 -0.99
N PHE A 64 -9.52 14.50 -0.40
CA PHE A 64 -9.69 14.54 1.04
C PHE A 64 -9.38 13.18 1.68
N TRP A 65 -9.91 12.09 1.12
CA TRP A 65 -9.66 10.74 1.64
C TRP A 65 -8.22 10.28 1.43
N ILE A 66 -7.62 10.53 0.28
CA ILE A 66 -6.21 10.24 0.03
C ILE A 66 -5.34 10.99 1.06
N GLY A 67 -5.59 12.29 1.23
CA GLY A 67 -4.87 13.13 2.18
C GLY A 67 -5.03 12.66 3.63
N GLY A 68 -6.26 12.33 4.04
CA GLY A 68 -6.54 11.81 5.38
C GLY A 68 -5.85 10.47 5.66
N LEU A 69 -5.98 9.51 4.74
CA LEU A 69 -5.29 8.21 4.86
C LEU A 69 -3.77 8.40 4.87
N PHE A 70 -3.23 9.28 4.03
CA PHE A 70 -1.81 9.58 4.04
C PHE A 70 -1.34 10.19 5.36
N ALA A 71 -2.11 11.11 5.94
CA ALA A 71 -1.82 11.70 7.24
C ALA A 71 -1.77 10.64 8.35
N PHE A 72 -2.78 9.76 8.44
CA PHE A 72 -2.76 8.66 9.40
C PHE A 72 -1.58 7.71 9.20
N TYR A 73 -1.27 7.38 7.95
CA TYR A 73 -0.12 6.55 7.63
C TYR A 73 1.19 7.16 8.12
N LEU A 74 1.41 8.47 7.88
CA LEU A 74 2.59 9.18 8.36
C LEU A 74 2.64 9.26 9.89
N VAL A 75 1.52 9.57 10.55
CA VAL A 75 1.45 9.62 12.02
C VAL A 75 1.84 8.27 12.62
N PHE A 76 1.29 7.17 12.12
CA PHE A 76 1.62 5.84 12.60
C PHE A 76 3.10 5.50 12.39
N LEU A 77 3.69 5.85 11.24
CA LEU A 77 5.13 5.64 11.00
C LEU A 77 5.99 6.48 11.94
N LEU A 78 5.71 7.78 12.06
CA LEU A 78 6.48 8.71 12.90
C LEU A 78 6.37 8.40 14.39
N LEU A 79 5.29 7.74 14.84
CA LEU A 79 5.16 7.26 16.22
C LEU A 79 5.77 5.87 16.42
N ALA A 80 5.59 4.95 15.48
CA ALA A 80 6.09 3.57 15.62
C ALA A 80 7.63 3.51 15.67
N ILE A 81 8.30 4.34 14.86
CA ILE A 81 9.76 4.29 14.71
C ILE A 81 10.48 4.69 16.01
N PRO A 82 10.17 5.83 16.67
CA PRO A 82 10.80 6.18 17.94
C PRO A 82 10.48 5.24 19.10
N MET A 83 9.37 4.52 19.04
CA MET A 83 9.03 3.52 20.06
C MET A 83 9.79 2.19 19.88
N SER A 84 10.22 1.87 18.66
CA SER A 84 10.84 0.59 18.33
C SER A 84 12.14 0.22 19.06
N PRO A 85 13.00 1.16 19.51
CA PRO A 85 14.19 0.82 20.29
C PRO A 85 13.90 0.17 21.64
N ASN A 86 12.73 0.42 22.22
CA ASN A 86 12.32 -0.17 23.48
C ASN A 86 11.64 -1.51 23.25
N THR A 87 11.81 -2.43 24.20
CA THR A 87 11.17 -3.75 24.15
C THR A 87 10.01 -3.81 25.13
N VAL A 88 8.95 -4.51 24.72
CA VAL A 88 7.75 -4.80 25.51
C VAL A 88 7.53 -6.31 25.50
N HIS A 89 7.10 -6.86 26.63
CA HIS A 89 6.77 -8.28 26.74
C HIS A 89 5.31 -8.50 26.35
N LEU A 90 5.08 -9.20 25.24
CA LEU A 90 3.76 -9.55 24.73
C LEU A 90 3.68 -11.06 24.55
N PHE A 91 2.68 -11.71 25.17
CA PHE A 91 2.43 -13.15 25.07
C PHE A 91 3.71 -14.01 25.22
N HIS A 92 4.52 -13.71 26.25
CA HIS A 92 5.81 -14.36 26.55
C HIS A 92 6.96 -14.14 25.55
N THR A 93 6.76 -13.31 24.52
CA THR A 93 7.81 -12.91 23.57
C THR A 93 8.21 -11.45 23.78
N ALA A 94 9.50 -11.13 23.61
CA ALA A 94 9.98 -9.76 23.66
C ALA A 94 9.84 -9.12 22.27
N GLN A 95 9.01 -8.08 22.17
CA GLN A 95 8.73 -7.38 20.92
C GLN A 95 9.16 -5.91 21.00
N PRO A 96 9.53 -5.27 19.87
CA PRO A 96 9.72 -3.82 19.82
C PRO A 96 8.42 -3.09 20.19
N ALA A 97 8.48 -2.00 20.96
CA ALA A 97 7.25 -1.32 21.41
C ALA A 97 6.42 -0.73 20.26
N GLY A 98 7.08 -0.34 19.16
CA GLY A 98 6.40 0.12 17.93
C GLY A 98 5.55 -0.95 17.23
N ILE A 99 5.67 -2.23 17.61
CA ILE A 99 4.96 -3.35 16.97
C ILE A 99 3.43 -3.22 17.03
N LEU A 100 2.90 -2.49 18.01
CA LEU A 100 1.47 -2.30 18.15
C LEU A 100 0.90 -1.30 17.14
N ILE A 101 1.75 -0.39 16.66
CA ILE A 101 1.37 0.71 15.76
C ILE A 101 1.64 0.32 14.30
N PHE A 102 2.72 -0.43 14.02
CA PHE A 102 3.09 -0.81 12.65
C PHE A 102 1.96 -1.48 11.86
N PRO A 103 1.20 -2.47 12.38
CA PRO A 103 0.11 -3.10 11.63
C PRO A 103 -0.98 -2.13 11.17
N LEU A 104 -1.16 -0.99 11.85
CA LEU A 104 -2.10 0.05 11.41
C LEU A 104 -1.67 0.67 10.07
N THR A 105 -0.37 0.77 9.78
CA THR A 105 0.11 1.28 8.49
C THR A 105 -0.29 0.33 7.35
N PHE A 106 -0.36 -0.98 7.61
CA PHE A 106 -0.76 -1.98 6.61
C PHE A 106 -2.23 -1.84 6.25
N ILE A 107 -3.11 -1.63 7.24
CA ILE A 107 -4.54 -1.37 7.00
C ILE A 107 -4.70 -0.17 6.05
N ILE A 108 -4.00 0.92 6.34
CA ILE A 108 -4.10 2.15 5.56
C ILE A 108 -3.56 1.92 4.14
N LEU A 109 -2.39 1.28 4.01
CA LEU A 109 -1.80 1.00 2.70
C LEU A 109 -2.69 0.10 1.84
N ASP A 110 -3.26 -0.95 2.43
CA ASP A 110 -4.19 -1.86 1.76
C ASP A 110 -5.50 -1.15 1.38
N SER A 111 -6.01 -0.28 2.26
CA SER A 111 -7.18 0.56 1.97
C SER A 111 -6.94 1.48 0.77
N VAL A 112 -5.77 2.11 0.71
CA VAL A 112 -5.38 2.97 -0.42
C VAL A 112 -5.23 2.15 -1.70
N ASN A 113 -4.64 0.96 -1.64
CA ASN A 113 -4.57 0.05 -2.80
C ASN A 113 -5.96 -0.40 -3.28
N GLU A 114 -6.90 -0.65 -2.36
CA GLU A 114 -8.25 -1.08 -2.71
C GLU A 114 -9.06 0.07 -3.33
N ILE A 115 -9.03 1.24 -2.70
CA ILE A 115 -9.85 2.41 -3.06
C ILE A 115 -9.25 3.16 -4.26
N PHE A 116 -7.96 3.52 -4.17
CA PHE A 116 -7.30 4.42 -5.11
C PHE A 116 -6.37 3.70 -6.07
N GLN A 117 -6.18 2.38 -5.93
CA GLN A 117 -5.32 1.55 -6.77
C GLN A 117 -3.81 1.80 -6.56
N TYR A 118 -3.02 0.98 -7.25
CA TYR A 118 -1.56 0.90 -7.12
C TYR A 118 -0.83 2.24 -7.31
N ARG A 119 -1.29 3.10 -8.24
CA ARG A 119 -0.58 4.36 -8.55
C ARG A 119 -0.51 5.28 -7.33
N TYR A 120 -1.63 5.42 -6.63
CA TYR A 120 -1.71 6.27 -5.43
C TYR A 120 -1.03 5.61 -4.24
N ALA A 121 -1.15 4.30 -4.06
CA ALA A 121 -0.41 3.57 -3.04
C ALA A 121 1.12 3.69 -3.21
N ARG A 122 1.61 3.63 -4.47
CA ARG A 122 3.02 3.88 -4.81
C ARG A 122 3.43 5.31 -4.51
N GLN A 123 2.62 6.31 -4.89
CA GLN A 123 2.93 7.71 -4.60
C GLN A 123 2.96 7.99 -3.09
N LEU A 124 2.01 7.43 -2.34
CA LEU A 124 1.92 7.54 -0.89
C LEU A 124 3.19 7.01 -0.21
N THR A 125 3.63 5.81 -0.59
CA THR A 125 4.81 5.16 -0.03
C THR A 125 6.11 5.86 -0.45
N CYS A 126 6.22 6.33 -1.69
CA CYS A 126 7.35 7.15 -2.13
C CYS A 126 7.41 8.49 -1.39
N MET A 127 6.29 9.17 -1.21
CA MET A 127 6.23 10.44 -0.49
C MET A 127 6.55 10.23 1.00
N ALA A 128 6.03 9.17 1.61
CA ALA A 128 6.39 8.81 2.98
C ALA A 128 7.90 8.56 3.13
N ALA A 129 8.54 7.88 2.16
CA ALA A 129 9.98 7.69 2.18
C ALA A 129 10.75 9.03 2.16
N VAL A 130 10.32 9.98 1.32
CA VAL A 130 10.90 11.34 1.29
C VAL A 130 10.72 12.04 2.64
N VAL A 131 9.51 11.97 3.23
CA VAL A 131 9.24 12.54 4.56
C VAL A 131 10.14 11.90 5.63
N MET A 132 10.39 10.59 5.59
CA MET A 132 11.31 9.92 6.51
C MET A 132 12.76 10.40 6.35
N VAL A 133 13.22 10.65 5.12
CA VAL A 133 14.55 11.23 4.87
C VAL A 133 14.64 12.65 5.41
N ILE A 134 13.60 13.48 5.22
CA ILE A 134 13.53 14.84 5.77
C ILE A 134 13.54 14.78 7.31
N ALA A 135 12.71 13.92 7.92
CA ALA A 135 12.68 13.74 9.37
C ALA A 135 14.05 13.31 9.92
N SER A 136 14.73 12.38 9.23
CA SER A 136 16.10 11.98 9.55
C SER A 136 17.07 13.16 9.54
N ALA A 137 17.06 13.97 8.47
CA ALA A 137 17.94 15.12 8.32
C ALA A 137 17.68 16.21 9.37
N LEU A 138 16.40 16.50 9.67
CA LEU A 138 16.03 17.50 10.68
C LEU A 138 16.45 17.07 12.08
N VAL A 139 16.20 15.81 12.46
CA VAL A 139 16.65 15.30 13.76
C VAL A 139 18.18 15.34 13.83
N TYR A 140 18.88 14.88 12.79
CA TYR A 140 20.34 14.92 12.75
C TYR A 140 20.88 16.35 12.89
N LEU A 141 20.28 17.33 12.20
CA LEU A 141 20.67 18.73 12.30
C LEU A 141 20.51 19.25 13.72
N THR A 142 19.35 19.02 14.37
CA THR A 142 19.11 19.44 15.75
C THR A 142 20.13 18.87 16.72
N LEU A 143 20.50 17.58 16.56
CA LEU A 143 21.46 16.90 17.42
C LEU A 143 22.90 17.45 17.29
N ASN A 144 23.25 18.07 16.15
CA ASN A 144 24.60 18.59 15.91
C ASN A 144 24.70 20.12 16.10
N VAL A 145 23.59 20.85 15.98
CA VAL A 145 23.58 22.32 16.10
C VAL A 145 23.45 22.77 17.56
N PHE A 146 22.65 22.06 18.36
CA PHE A 146 22.34 22.47 19.72
C PHE A 146 23.03 21.59 20.75
N THR A 147 23.41 22.19 21.88
CA THR A 147 23.81 21.44 23.08
C THR A 147 22.55 20.93 23.77
N LEU A 148 22.40 19.60 23.79
CA LEU A 148 21.21 18.91 24.30
C LEU A 148 21.57 18.07 25.53
N SER A 149 20.58 17.78 26.37
CA SER A 149 20.77 16.93 27.54
C SER A 149 20.96 15.45 27.16
N ASP A 150 21.63 14.69 28.02
CA ASP A 150 21.90 13.26 27.78
C ASP A 150 20.62 12.43 27.59
N ALA A 151 19.54 12.78 28.29
CA ALA A 151 18.24 12.13 28.12
C ALA A 151 17.71 12.33 26.69
N TYR A 152 17.88 13.52 26.12
CA TYR A 152 17.46 13.82 24.75
C TYR A 152 18.29 13.02 23.73
N LEU A 153 19.61 12.97 23.91
CA LEU A 153 20.52 12.19 23.06
C LEU A 153 20.20 10.69 23.11
N THR A 154 19.82 10.18 24.28
CA THR A 154 19.45 8.77 24.47
C THR A 154 18.21 8.39 23.66
N VAL A 155 17.20 9.27 23.61
CA VAL A 155 15.94 9.02 22.90
C VAL A 155 16.09 9.29 21.40
N PHE A 156 16.61 10.46 21.02
CA PHE A 156 16.62 10.93 19.63
C PHE A 156 17.87 10.50 18.85
N GLY A 157 18.96 10.12 19.52
CA GLY A 157 20.25 9.84 18.88
C GLY A 157 20.22 8.71 17.84
N LYS A 158 19.32 7.73 18.00
CA LYS A 158 19.17 6.62 17.04
C LYS A 158 18.23 6.94 15.88
N LEU A 159 17.38 7.97 16.00
CA LEU A 159 16.32 8.23 15.05
C LEU A 159 16.79 8.56 13.63
N PRO A 160 17.88 9.33 13.40
CA PRO A 160 18.34 9.59 12.03
C PRO A 160 18.60 8.30 11.24
N LYS A 161 19.29 7.34 11.86
CA LYS A 161 19.53 6.01 11.26
C LYS A 161 18.22 5.24 11.08
N LEU A 162 17.36 5.21 12.08
CA LEU A 162 16.11 4.45 12.03
C LEU A 162 15.14 4.97 10.95
N TYR A 163 15.01 6.29 10.80
CA TYR A 163 14.19 6.90 9.75
C TYR A 163 14.76 6.61 8.36
N LEU A 164 16.09 6.65 8.19
CA LEU A 164 16.72 6.34 6.90
C LEU A 164 16.53 4.88 6.49
N ILE A 165 16.67 3.93 7.43
CA ILE A 165 16.39 2.51 7.15
C ILE A 165 14.90 2.32 6.81
N ASN A 166 13.99 2.97 7.55
CA ASN A 166 12.56 2.89 7.24
C ASN A 166 12.23 3.52 5.88
N ALA A 167 12.89 4.61 5.47
CA ALA A 167 12.73 5.17 4.13
C ALA A 167 13.05 4.13 3.04
N LEU A 168 14.13 3.36 3.20
CA LEU A 168 14.47 2.28 2.28
C LEU A 168 13.46 1.13 2.33
N CYS A 169 12.95 0.79 3.52
CA CYS A 169 11.90 -0.20 3.68
C CYS A 169 10.61 0.24 2.96
N LEU A 170 10.23 1.51 3.03
CA LEU A 170 9.06 2.04 2.31
C LEU A 170 9.22 1.94 0.78
N LEU A 171 10.44 2.15 0.28
CA LEU A 171 10.74 2.05 -1.15
C LEU A 171 10.83 0.61 -1.67
N LEU A 172 11.14 -0.35 -0.81
CA LEU A 172 11.30 -1.76 -1.20
C LEU A 172 10.12 -2.61 -0.72
N ALA A 173 9.95 -2.74 0.59
CA ALA A 173 8.96 -3.60 1.22
C ALA A 173 7.52 -3.17 0.93
N ASP A 174 7.20 -1.90 1.11
CA ASP A 174 5.83 -1.41 0.89
C ASP A 174 5.50 -1.35 -0.61
N GLN A 175 6.50 -1.13 -1.48
CA GLN A 175 6.32 -1.31 -2.92
C GLN A 175 6.07 -2.77 -3.30
N THR A 176 6.77 -3.72 -2.67
CA THR A 176 6.50 -5.16 -2.85
C THR A 176 5.07 -5.50 -2.43
N ASN A 177 4.59 -4.97 -1.30
CA ASN A 177 3.19 -5.10 -0.89
C ASN A 177 2.25 -4.57 -1.99
N ASN A 178 2.41 -3.31 -2.41
CA ASN A 178 1.58 -2.68 -3.44
C ASN A 178 1.53 -3.49 -4.74
N LEU A 179 2.70 -3.98 -5.20
CA LEU A 179 2.82 -4.78 -6.42
C LEU A 179 2.08 -6.12 -6.32
N ILE A 180 2.20 -6.80 -5.18
CA ILE A 180 1.55 -8.09 -4.95
C ILE A 180 0.05 -7.90 -4.81
N PHE A 181 -0.39 -6.89 -4.05
CA PHE A 181 -1.81 -6.55 -3.93
C PHE A 181 -2.44 -6.29 -5.31
N ARG A 182 -1.77 -5.46 -6.13
CA ARG A 182 -2.16 -5.20 -7.52
C ARG A 182 -2.21 -6.49 -8.34
N SER A 183 -1.17 -7.31 -8.27
CA SER A 183 -1.07 -8.55 -9.02
C SER A 183 -2.22 -9.50 -8.70
N LEU A 184 -2.54 -9.69 -7.42
CA LEU A 184 -3.65 -10.53 -6.97
C LEU A 184 -5.00 -10.00 -7.47
N ARG A 185 -5.21 -8.67 -7.43
CA ARG A 185 -6.44 -8.03 -7.92
C ARG A 185 -6.70 -8.30 -9.41
N TYR A 186 -5.67 -8.25 -10.25
CA TYR A 186 -5.83 -8.42 -11.70
C TYR A 186 -5.71 -9.87 -12.17
N ARG A 187 -4.89 -10.70 -11.52
CA ARG A 187 -4.64 -12.08 -11.95
C ARG A 187 -5.67 -13.06 -11.40
N LEU A 188 -6.29 -12.77 -10.26
CA LEU A 188 -7.31 -13.62 -9.65
C LEU A 188 -8.64 -12.86 -9.54
N ALA A 189 -9.48 -13.00 -10.56
CA ALA A 189 -10.76 -12.30 -10.71
C ALA A 189 -11.75 -12.45 -9.54
N ARG A 190 -11.54 -13.42 -8.64
CA ARG A 190 -12.37 -13.68 -7.46
C ARG A 190 -11.60 -13.60 -6.13
N CYS A 191 -10.40 -13.03 -6.13
CA CYS A 191 -9.60 -12.94 -4.92
C CYS A 191 -10.24 -11.95 -3.91
N PRO A 192 -10.72 -12.43 -2.76
CA PRO A 192 -11.37 -11.56 -1.78
C PRO A 192 -10.36 -10.56 -1.18
N LEU A 193 -10.85 -9.41 -0.71
CA LEU A 193 -10.00 -8.34 -0.16
C LEU A 193 -9.11 -8.85 1.00
N TRP A 194 -9.66 -9.64 1.93
CA TRP A 194 -8.88 -10.20 3.05
C TRP A 194 -7.66 -10.99 2.59
N LEU A 195 -7.80 -11.80 1.52
CA LEU A 195 -6.70 -12.62 1.02
C LEU A 195 -5.64 -11.74 0.35
N ARG A 196 -6.07 -10.70 -0.36
CA ARG A 196 -5.15 -9.71 -0.95
C ARG A 196 -4.32 -9.02 0.14
N CYS A 197 -4.97 -8.56 1.21
CA CYS A 197 -4.32 -7.94 2.37
C CYS A 197 -3.29 -8.85 3.04
N ILE A 198 -3.66 -10.09 3.37
CA ILE A 198 -2.75 -11.02 4.07
C ILE A 198 -1.55 -11.35 3.20
N VAL A 199 -1.76 -11.72 1.93
CA VAL A 199 -0.67 -12.16 1.06
C VAL A 199 0.28 -11.00 0.74
N SER A 200 -0.26 -9.82 0.43
CA SER A 200 0.57 -8.66 0.12
C SER A 200 1.36 -8.17 1.33
N THR A 201 0.73 -8.11 2.50
CA THR A 201 1.39 -7.76 3.77
C THR A 201 2.43 -8.80 4.16
N SER A 202 2.14 -10.09 4.00
CA SER A 202 3.08 -11.18 4.30
C SER A 202 4.36 -11.07 3.47
N CYS A 203 4.24 -10.87 2.16
CA CYS A 203 5.40 -10.70 1.29
C CYS A 203 6.13 -9.39 1.55
N GLY A 204 5.40 -8.29 1.77
CA GLY A 204 5.99 -7.01 2.15
C GLY A 204 6.81 -7.11 3.43
N GLN A 205 6.30 -7.77 4.47
CA GLN A 205 7.02 -7.93 5.74
C GLN A 205 8.24 -8.86 5.64
N ILE A 206 8.23 -9.85 4.73
CA ILE A 206 9.44 -10.63 4.43
C ILE A 206 10.51 -9.69 3.85
N THR A 207 10.15 -8.89 2.84
CA THR A 207 11.08 -7.91 2.25
C THR A 207 11.55 -6.88 3.27
N TYR A 208 10.66 -6.37 4.13
CA TYR A 208 10.99 -5.44 5.21
C TYR A 208 12.07 -6.05 6.11
N THR A 209 11.84 -7.29 6.55
CA THR A 209 12.72 -8.01 7.46
C THR A 209 14.11 -8.20 6.85
N ILE A 210 14.18 -8.61 5.58
CA ILE A 210 15.45 -8.79 4.85
C ILE A 210 16.21 -7.45 4.78
N VAL A 211 15.55 -6.37 4.38
CA VAL A 211 16.16 -5.04 4.27
C VAL A 211 16.62 -4.53 5.62
N TRP A 212 15.77 -4.66 6.65
CA TRP A 212 16.06 -4.20 8.00
C TRP A 212 17.27 -4.91 8.60
N ILE A 213 17.31 -6.25 8.52
CA ILE A 213 18.42 -7.03 9.07
C ILE A 213 19.72 -6.71 8.32
N SER A 214 19.67 -6.66 6.99
CA SER A 214 20.85 -6.39 6.16
C SER A 214 21.50 -5.04 6.50
N LEU A 215 20.68 -4.01 6.77
CA LEU A 215 21.16 -2.67 7.08
C LEU A 215 21.47 -2.45 8.57
N PHE A 216 20.85 -3.23 9.47
CA PHE A 216 20.99 -3.03 10.92
C PHE A 216 22.02 -3.96 11.59
N PHE A 217 22.04 -5.25 11.22
CA PHE A 217 22.86 -6.29 11.86
C PHE A 217 24.05 -6.79 11.02
N GLY A 218 24.15 -6.39 9.75
CA GLY A 218 25.20 -6.88 8.84
C GLY A 218 25.14 -8.41 8.67
N THR A 219 26.29 -9.10 8.72
CA THR A 219 26.41 -10.56 8.50
C THR A 219 26.26 -11.42 9.75
N SER A 220 26.15 -10.83 10.95
CA SER A 220 26.09 -11.60 12.20
C SER A 220 24.68 -12.11 12.50
N VAL A 221 24.32 -13.25 11.92
CA VAL A 221 23.03 -13.92 12.15
C VAL A 221 23.21 -14.99 13.24
N SER A 222 22.63 -14.76 14.41
CA SER A 222 22.54 -15.77 15.47
C SER A 222 21.20 -16.51 15.42
N THR A 223 21.16 -17.73 15.96
CA THR A 223 19.90 -18.50 16.08
C THR A 223 18.85 -17.74 16.89
N GLY A 224 19.26 -17.02 17.95
CA GLY A 224 18.38 -16.17 18.74
C GLY A 224 17.86 -14.93 18.01
N LEU A 225 18.57 -14.43 16.99
CA LEU A 225 18.07 -13.36 16.13
C LEU A 225 16.97 -13.89 15.21
N ILE A 226 17.17 -15.08 14.62
CA ILE A 226 16.19 -15.73 13.73
C ILE A 226 14.88 -16.00 14.46
N THR A 227 14.91 -16.53 15.68
CA THR A 227 13.68 -16.78 16.46
C THR A 227 12.92 -15.48 16.73
N ARG A 228 13.61 -14.41 17.15
CA ARG A 228 13.00 -13.09 17.34
C ARG A 228 12.38 -12.52 16.07
N ILE A 229 13.02 -12.73 14.91
CA ILE A 229 12.49 -12.32 13.62
C ILE A 229 11.18 -13.06 13.30
N ILE A 230 11.16 -14.37 13.50
CA ILE A 230 9.97 -15.21 13.25
C ILE A 230 8.84 -14.78 14.17
N ASP A 231 9.11 -14.58 15.47
CA ASP A 231 8.11 -14.13 16.44
C ASP A 231 7.55 -12.75 16.06
N ASN A 232 8.42 -11.81 15.69
CA ASN A 232 8.01 -10.47 15.27
C ASN A 232 7.16 -10.49 14.00
N TYR A 233 7.59 -11.29 13.01
CA TYR A 233 6.87 -11.46 11.76
C TYR A 233 5.48 -12.08 12.01
N GLY A 234 5.43 -13.19 12.75
CA GLY A 234 4.18 -13.88 13.08
C GLY A 234 3.20 -12.97 13.79
N PHE A 235 3.66 -12.21 14.79
CA PHE A 235 2.83 -11.24 15.50
C PHE A 235 2.23 -10.19 14.55
N LYS A 236 3.06 -9.60 13.67
CA LYS A 236 2.60 -8.60 12.71
C LYS A 236 1.54 -9.16 11.75
N ILE A 237 1.72 -10.37 11.24
CA ILE A 237 0.76 -10.99 10.32
C ILE A 237 -0.55 -11.34 11.02
N VAL A 238 -0.49 -11.94 12.22
CA VAL A 238 -1.69 -12.25 13.00
C VAL A 238 -2.44 -10.97 13.35
N TYR A 239 -1.74 -9.93 13.80
CA TYR A 239 -2.37 -8.65 14.13
C TYR A 239 -2.97 -7.99 12.88
N ALA A 240 -2.25 -7.96 11.76
CA ALA A 240 -2.79 -7.46 10.50
C ALA A 240 -4.07 -8.23 10.08
N ALA A 241 -4.09 -9.55 10.25
CA ALA A 241 -5.27 -10.38 9.97
C ALA A 241 -6.46 -10.02 10.87
N CYS A 242 -6.23 -9.81 12.17
CA CYS A 242 -7.26 -9.34 13.11
C CYS A 242 -7.83 -7.97 12.73
N LEU A 243 -7.04 -7.13 12.05
CA LEU A 243 -7.41 -5.77 11.65
C LEU A 243 -8.09 -5.68 10.29
N ILE A 244 -8.21 -6.78 9.54
CA ILE A 244 -8.90 -6.82 8.24
C ILE A 244 -10.33 -6.24 8.30
N PRO A 245 -11.16 -6.51 9.34
CA PRO A 245 -12.49 -5.89 9.44
C PRO A 245 -12.44 -4.36 9.38
N VAL A 246 -11.37 -3.74 9.91
CA VAL A 246 -11.16 -2.29 9.83
C VAL A 246 -10.89 -1.85 8.39
N THR A 247 -10.09 -2.60 7.62
CA THR A 247 -9.88 -2.34 6.19
C THR A 247 -11.21 -2.37 5.43
N TYR A 248 -12.05 -3.37 5.69
CA TYR A 248 -13.39 -3.44 5.09
C TYR A 248 -14.27 -2.25 5.50
N ALA A 249 -14.22 -1.84 6.76
CA ALA A 249 -14.99 -0.70 7.26
C ALA A 249 -14.55 0.60 6.57
N ILE A 250 -13.24 0.87 6.44
CA ILE A 250 -12.72 2.05 5.74
C ILE A 250 -13.21 2.08 4.29
N VAL A 251 -13.09 0.96 3.58
CA VAL A 251 -13.54 0.83 2.20
C VAL A 251 -15.05 1.03 2.08
N ALA A 252 -15.84 0.44 2.99
CA ALA A 252 -17.29 0.57 3.00
C ALA A 252 -17.72 2.01 3.28
N VAL A 253 -17.12 2.68 4.26
CA VAL A 253 -17.43 4.08 4.61
C VAL A 253 -17.11 4.99 3.43
N TYR A 254 -15.93 4.85 2.82
CA TYR A 254 -15.56 5.62 1.63
C TYR A 254 -16.59 5.42 0.50
N ARG A 255 -16.95 4.17 0.19
CA ARG A 255 -17.90 3.87 -0.91
C ARG A 255 -19.31 4.39 -0.60
N SER A 256 -19.78 4.25 0.64
CA SER A 256 -21.12 4.67 1.04
C SER A 256 -21.34 6.19 1.03
N ARG A 257 -20.25 6.95 1.21
CA ARG A 257 -20.28 8.42 1.29
C ARG A 257 -19.78 9.09 0.02
N LYS A 258 -19.25 8.34 -0.94
CA LYS A 258 -18.87 8.90 -2.24
C LYS A 258 -20.16 9.33 -2.94
N PRO A 259 -20.31 10.62 -3.30
CA PRO A 259 -21.44 11.05 -4.09
C PRO A 259 -21.37 10.32 -5.43
N GLU A 260 -22.27 9.37 -5.68
CA GLU A 260 -22.44 8.89 -7.05
C GLU A 260 -22.93 10.09 -7.86
N LEU A 261 -22.27 10.39 -8.97
CA LEU A 261 -22.92 11.09 -10.08
C LEU A 261 -24.13 10.22 -10.42
N ARG A 262 -25.28 10.52 -9.82
CA ARG A 262 -26.56 9.95 -10.25
C ARG A 262 -26.64 10.31 -11.72
N GLU A 263 -26.48 9.32 -12.59
CA GLU A 263 -26.82 9.47 -14.00
C GLU A 263 -28.21 10.09 -14.02
N VAL A 264 -28.29 11.31 -14.54
CA VAL A 264 -29.55 11.98 -14.80
C VAL A 264 -30.19 11.19 -15.93
N THR A 265 -30.93 10.13 -15.58
CA THR A 265 -31.91 9.54 -16.47
C THR A 265 -33.11 10.48 -16.50
N SER A 266 -33.03 11.47 -17.39
CA SER A 266 -34.18 12.22 -17.91
C SER A 266 -34.54 11.68 -19.29
#